data_AF-A0A133U413-F1
#
_entry.id   AF-A0A133U413-F1
#
_cell.length_a   1.000
_cell.length_b   1.000
_cell.length_c   1.000
_cell.angle_alpha   90.00
_cell.angle_beta   90.00
_cell.angle_gamma   90.00
#
_symmetry.space_group_name_H-M   'P 1'
#
loop_
_entity.id
_entity.type
_entity.pdbx_description
1 polymer ?
#
loop_
_entity_poly.entity_id
_entity_poly.type
_entity_poly.pdbx_seq_one_letter_code
_entity_poly.pdbx_strand_id
1 'polypeptide(L)'
;MNYVVKVLVGSMGNIRPLLMALWIRKESMSENKYLEILDLIETLVVRMYSIVQRPAYTARHRIYELARDIYQENILPEEIIEKVIEIIEDKAGDDDVKKALTGEYDNFYSDFGKKEIRFLLYFYEKTKQKESDKQKMPFNLEEWVNGKLVGADKEVNIEVDHIHPQSPKKDFDLEDDKHRLGNLSILPEKENKSLQAAVQADKEEVYKYVNLEMNKDIVPALENWNKKEIMDREDDIVKNILDHWSY
;
A
#
# COMPACT_ATOMS: atom_id res chain seq x y z
N MET A 1 1.77 12.36 14.54
CA MET A 1 2.47 12.12 13.26
C MET A 1 2.08 10.72 12.82
N ASN A 2 1.33 10.58 11.73
CA ASN A 2 0.87 9.27 11.28
C ASN A 2 2.06 8.32 11.05
N TYR A 3 1.94 7.09 11.56
CA TYR A 3 3.00 6.09 11.52
C TYR A 3 3.42 5.74 10.08
N VAL A 4 2.49 5.89 9.12
CA VAL A 4 2.71 5.75 7.67
C VAL A 4 3.83 6.65 7.19
N VAL A 5 3.73 7.93 7.54
CA VAL A 5 4.74 8.94 7.22
C VAL A 5 6.07 8.54 7.86
N LYS A 6 6.14 8.06 9.11
CA LYS A 6 7.42 7.63 9.71
C LYS A 6 8.07 6.44 8.99
N VAL A 7 7.29 5.44 8.58
CA VAL A 7 7.78 4.26 7.86
C VAL A 7 8.28 4.62 6.46
N LEU A 8 7.68 5.64 5.82
CA LEU A 8 8.03 6.10 4.47
C LEU A 8 9.06 7.26 4.45
N VAL A 9 9.10 8.14 5.47
CA VAL A 9 9.88 9.40 5.51
C VAL A 9 11.37 9.21 5.80
N GLY A 10 11.83 7.98 6.03
CA GLY A 10 13.27 7.69 6.03
C GLY A 10 14.00 8.25 4.81
N SER A 11 13.31 8.37 3.66
CA SER A 11 13.85 8.86 2.38
C SER A 11 13.32 10.24 1.92
N MET A 12 12.31 10.84 2.55
CA MET A 12 11.57 12.00 2.00
C MET A 12 11.83 13.30 2.76
N GLY A 13 13.08 13.78 2.71
CA GLY A 13 13.49 15.03 3.35
C GLY A 13 12.72 16.28 2.86
N ASN A 14 12.11 16.22 1.67
CA ASN A 14 11.39 17.31 1.03
C ASN A 14 9.99 17.58 1.63
N ILE A 15 9.40 16.66 2.37
CA ILE A 15 8.08 16.87 3.00
C ILE A 15 8.21 17.51 4.40
N ARG A 16 9.40 17.40 5.01
CA ARG A 16 9.65 17.89 6.37
C ARG A 16 9.35 19.38 6.57
N PRO A 17 9.74 20.30 5.65
CA PRO A 17 9.42 21.71 5.82
C PRO A 17 7.92 21.98 5.91
N LEU A 18 7.11 21.28 5.09
CA LEU A 18 5.66 21.40 5.08
C LEU A 18 5.05 20.95 6.42
N LEU A 19 5.46 19.78 6.91
CA LEU A 19 5.00 19.25 8.20
C LEU A 19 5.43 20.14 9.38
N MET A 20 6.64 20.71 9.33
CA MET A 20 7.13 21.64 10.35
C MET A 20 6.32 22.94 10.36
N ALA A 21 6.06 23.52 9.18
CA ALA A 21 5.25 24.73 9.06
C ALA A 21 3.84 24.52 9.61
N LEU A 22 3.20 23.39 9.26
CA LEU A 22 1.88 23.03 9.80
C LEU A 22 1.88 22.83 11.30
N TRP A 23 2.89 22.16 11.85
CA TRP A 23 3.01 21.95 13.29
C TRP A 23 3.13 23.28 14.05
N ILE A 24 3.99 24.18 13.57
CA ILE A 24 4.16 25.52 14.16
C ILE A 24 2.84 26.29 14.16
N ARG A 25 2.07 26.14 13.09
CA ARG A 25 0.80 26.85 12.88
C ARG A 25 -0.43 26.11 13.43
N LYS A 26 -0.24 24.98 14.13
CA LYS A 26 -1.36 24.13 14.58
C LYS A 26 -2.38 24.90 15.42
N GLU A 27 -1.93 25.76 16.33
CA GLU A 27 -2.81 26.51 17.24
C GLU A 27 -3.62 27.62 16.53
N SER A 28 -3.25 27.99 15.31
CA SER A 28 -3.99 28.99 14.51
C SER A 28 -5.07 28.37 13.63
N MET A 29 -5.28 27.05 13.70
CA MET A 29 -6.28 26.33 12.93
C MET A 29 -7.10 25.40 13.82
N SER A 30 -8.31 25.07 13.37
CA SER A 30 -9.11 24.07 14.09
C SER A 30 -8.44 22.70 14.02
N GLU A 31 -8.60 21.89 15.07
CA GLU A 31 -8.05 20.53 15.12
C GLU A 31 -8.52 19.68 13.92
N ASN A 32 -9.79 19.79 13.54
CA ASN A 32 -10.35 19.09 12.38
C ASN A 32 -9.64 19.47 11.08
N LYS A 33 -9.41 20.77 10.84
CA LYS A 33 -8.68 21.23 9.64
C LYS A 33 -7.22 20.82 9.63
N TYR A 34 -6.57 20.85 10.79
CA TYR A 34 -5.21 20.35 10.93
C TYR A 34 -5.10 18.87 10.56
N LEU A 35 -6.03 18.04 11.04
CA LEU A 35 -6.07 16.61 10.74
C LEU A 35 -6.37 16.34 9.25
N GLU A 36 -7.33 17.05 8.68
CA GLU A 36 -7.68 16.95 7.25
C GLU A 36 -6.47 17.24 6.35
N ILE A 37 -5.71 18.30 6.65
CA ILE A 37 -4.49 18.64 5.90
C ILE A 37 -3.41 17.55 6.07
N LEU A 38 -3.26 17.00 7.28
CA LEU A 38 -2.29 15.94 7.53
C LEU A 38 -2.62 14.66 6.76
N ASP A 39 -3.90 14.28 6.71
CA ASP A 39 -4.36 13.12 5.96
C ASP A 39 -4.14 13.33 4.46
N LEU A 40 -4.40 14.52 3.92
CA LEU A 40 -4.09 14.86 2.52
C LEU A 40 -2.58 14.83 2.22
N ILE A 41 -1.73 15.28 3.15
CA ILE A 41 -0.28 15.19 2.98
C ILE A 41 0.19 13.74 3.01
N GLU A 42 -0.41 12.88 3.85
CA GLU A 42 -0.16 11.45 3.82
C GLU A 42 -0.56 10.86 2.46
N THR A 43 -1.76 11.17 1.95
CA THR A 43 -2.22 10.77 0.61
C THR A 43 -1.23 11.20 -0.48
N LEU A 44 -0.78 12.45 -0.46
CA LEU A 44 0.23 12.97 -1.38
C LEU A 44 1.52 12.17 -1.31
N VAL A 45 2.02 11.89 -0.10
CA VAL A 45 3.26 11.15 0.12
C VAL A 45 3.15 9.72 -0.40
N VAL A 46 2.10 9.01 -0.02
CA VAL A 46 1.90 7.61 -0.38
C VAL A 46 1.71 7.47 -1.89
N ARG A 47 0.78 8.23 -2.48
CA ARG A 47 0.50 8.14 -3.91
C ARG A 47 1.73 8.49 -4.74
N MET A 48 2.39 9.62 -4.45
CA MET A 48 3.49 10.10 -5.28
C MET A 48 4.76 9.27 -5.13
N TYR A 49 5.18 8.94 -3.91
CA TYR A 49 6.51 8.36 -3.67
C TYR A 49 6.49 6.86 -3.44
N SER A 50 5.42 6.30 -2.87
CA SER A 50 5.35 4.87 -2.57
C SER A 50 4.68 4.07 -3.68
N ILE A 51 3.66 4.63 -4.33
CA ILE A 51 2.91 3.94 -5.38
C ILE A 51 3.43 4.32 -6.77
N VAL A 52 3.38 5.60 -7.14
CA VAL A 52 3.83 6.06 -8.46
C VAL A 52 5.37 6.13 -8.54
N GLN A 53 6.07 5.98 -7.42
CA GLN A 53 7.54 5.95 -7.32
C GLN A 53 8.22 7.17 -7.98
N ARG A 54 7.60 8.36 -7.90
CA ARG A 54 8.20 9.59 -8.42
C ARG A 54 9.50 9.89 -7.67
N PRO A 55 10.51 10.48 -8.33
CA PRO A 55 11.73 10.90 -7.65
C PRO A 55 11.45 11.86 -6.48
N ALA A 56 12.24 11.78 -5.39
CA ALA A 56 12.07 12.61 -4.19
C ALA A 56 12.24 14.14 -4.40
N TYR A 57 12.61 14.59 -5.61
CA TYR A 57 12.62 16.02 -5.97
C TYR A 57 11.35 16.47 -6.69
N THR A 58 10.43 15.55 -6.99
CA THR A 58 9.15 15.86 -7.64
C THR A 58 8.34 16.82 -6.77
N ALA A 59 7.73 17.83 -7.42
CA ALA A 59 6.96 18.89 -6.77
C ALA A 59 7.67 19.66 -5.63
N ARG A 60 8.99 19.48 -5.45
CA ARG A 60 9.74 20.08 -4.33
C ARG A 60 9.54 21.59 -4.20
N HIS A 61 9.58 22.30 -5.33
CA HIS A 61 9.37 23.75 -5.35
C HIS A 61 7.99 24.12 -4.80
N ARG A 62 6.92 23.50 -5.34
CA ARG A 62 5.53 23.72 -4.90
C ARG A 62 5.35 23.40 -3.42
N ILE A 63 5.94 22.30 -2.95
CA ILE A 63 5.89 21.88 -1.53
C ILE A 63 6.61 22.89 -0.63
N TYR A 64 7.78 23.40 -1.04
CA TYR A 64 8.56 24.36 -0.26
C TYR A 64 7.91 25.75 -0.24
N GLU A 65 7.34 26.18 -1.35
CA GLU A 65 6.54 27.40 -1.42
C GLU A 65 5.33 27.31 -0.49
N LEU A 66 4.57 26.21 -0.56
CA LEU A 66 3.45 25.99 0.34
C LEU A 66 3.89 26.01 1.81
N ALA A 67 5.00 25.35 2.15
CA ALA A 67 5.55 25.37 3.50
C ALA A 67 5.90 26.80 3.96
N ARG A 68 6.52 27.60 3.09
CA ARG A 68 6.84 29.01 3.39
C ARG A 68 5.57 29.82 3.61
N ASP A 69 4.59 29.68 2.74
CA ASP A 69 3.36 30.48 2.79
C ASP A 69 2.53 30.13 4.04
N ILE A 70 2.51 28.86 4.45
CA ILE A 70 1.93 28.41 5.73
C ILE A 70 2.66 29.03 6.91
N TYR A 71 4.00 28.96 6.91
CA TYR A 71 4.82 29.49 8.01
C TYR A 71 4.68 31.01 8.17
N GLN A 72 4.55 31.74 7.06
CA GLN A 72 4.38 33.19 7.04
C GLN A 72 2.92 33.63 7.23
N GLU A 73 2.00 32.68 7.41
CA GLU A 73 0.56 32.96 7.57
C GLU A 73 -0.10 33.64 6.36
N ASN A 74 0.49 33.49 5.18
CA ASN A 74 0.03 34.11 3.93
C ASN A 74 -1.04 33.29 3.20
N ILE A 75 -1.55 32.22 3.82
CA ILE A 75 -2.47 31.27 3.19
C ILE A 75 -3.49 30.76 4.22
N LEU A 76 -4.74 30.59 3.80
CA LEU A 76 -5.80 30.02 4.62
C LEU A 76 -5.77 28.48 4.60
N PRO A 77 -6.28 27.79 5.64
CA PRO A 77 -6.34 26.33 5.67
C PRO A 77 -6.99 25.69 4.43
N GLU A 78 -8.03 26.30 3.90
CA GLU A 78 -8.75 25.84 2.69
C GLU A 78 -7.85 25.91 1.45
N GLU A 79 -7.07 26.97 1.30
CA GLU A 79 -6.13 27.13 0.19
C GLU A 79 -4.94 26.14 0.30
N ILE A 80 -4.58 25.72 1.52
CA ILE A 80 -3.59 24.64 1.72
C ILE A 80 -4.12 23.34 1.13
N ILE A 81 -5.38 22.99 1.43
CA ILE A 81 -6.04 21.80 0.93
C ILE A 81 -6.06 21.80 -0.61
N GLU A 82 -6.53 22.89 -1.21
CA GLU A 82 -6.57 23.05 -2.67
C GLU A 82 -5.19 22.85 -3.29
N LYS A 83 -4.16 23.51 -2.76
CA LYS A 83 -2.79 23.37 -3.28
C LYS A 83 -2.22 21.96 -3.14
N VAL A 84 -2.57 21.22 -2.07
CA VAL A 84 -2.13 19.82 -1.90
C VAL A 84 -2.84 18.93 -2.92
N ILE A 85 -4.15 19.10 -3.11
CA ILE A 85 -4.95 18.38 -4.13
C ILE A 85 -4.37 18.63 -5.52
N GLU A 86 -4.10 19.88 -5.89
CA GLU A 86 -3.49 20.23 -7.19
C GLU A 86 -2.11 19.59 -7.40
N ILE A 87 -1.35 19.29 -6.33
CA ILE A 87 -0.08 18.56 -6.46
C ILE A 87 -0.34 17.08 -6.68
N ILE A 88 -1.31 16.50 -5.98
CA ILE A 88 -1.71 15.10 -6.14
C ILE A 88 -2.21 14.86 -7.56
N GLU A 89 -3.18 15.64 -8.03
CA GLU A 89 -3.75 15.49 -9.39
C GLU A 89 -2.70 15.58 -10.49
N ASP A 90 -1.75 16.51 -10.38
CA ASP A 90 -0.70 16.75 -11.38
C ASP A 90 0.42 15.69 -11.36
N LYS A 91 0.63 14.97 -10.26
CA LYS A 91 1.82 14.10 -10.10
C LYS A 91 1.51 12.64 -9.77
N ALA A 92 0.35 12.37 -9.21
CA ALA A 92 -0.07 11.07 -8.71
C ALA A 92 -1.61 10.96 -8.63
N GLY A 93 -2.29 11.40 -9.70
CA GLY A 93 -3.74 11.29 -9.80
C GLY A 93 -4.21 9.82 -9.87
N ASP A 94 -5.52 9.59 -9.83
CA ASP A 94 -6.09 8.24 -9.84
C ASP A 94 -5.60 7.39 -11.01
N ASP A 95 -5.45 7.98 -12.20
CA ASP A 95 -4.97 7.26 -13.39
C ASP A 95 -3.49 6.88 -13.29
N ASP A 96 -2.65 7.73 -12.70
CA ASP A 96 -1.24 7.40 -12.45
C ASP A 96 -1.14 6.24 -11.45
N VAL A 97 -1.93 6.29 -10.38
CA VAL A 97 -1.98 5.26 -9.34
C VAL A 97 -2.46 3.93 -9.92
N LYS A 98 -3.55 3.93 -10.70
CA LYS A 98 -4.05 2.73 -11.39
C LYS A 98 -2.97 2.12 -12.27
N LYS A 99 -2.38 2.92 -13.16
CA LYS A 99 -1.33 2.44 -14.08
C LYS A 99 -0.13 1.85 -13.35
N ALA A 100 0.30 2.46 -12.24
CA ALA A 100 1.41 1.96 -11.44
C ALA A 100 1.11 0.59 -10.80
N LEU A 101 -0.16 0.31 -10.47
CA LEU A 101 -0.55 -0.90 -9.75
C LEU A 101 -1.06 -2.03 -10.67
N THR A 102 -1.71 -1.72 -11.79
CA THR A 102 -2.32 -2.72 -12.70
C THR A 102 -1.38 -3.19 -13.81
N GLY A 103 -0.11 -2.76 -13.77
CA GLY A 103 0.92 -3.28 -14.65
C GLY A 103 0.65 -3.02 -16.13
N GLU A 104 0.58 -1.75 -16.55
CA GLU A 104 0.97 -1.40 -17.95
C GLU A 104 2.39 -1.93 -18.29
N TYR A 105 3.15 -2.33 -17.27
CA TYR A 105 4.41 -3.06 -17.34
C TYR A 105 4.16 -4.47 -16.76
N ASP A 106 4.44 -5.52 -17.54
CA ASP A 106 4.16 -6.95 -17.24
C ASP A 106 4.88 -7.53 -16.00
N ASN A 107 5.27 -6.70 -15.02
CA ASN A 107 6.24 -7.07 -13.99
C ASN A 107 6.16 -6.27 -12.68
N PHE A 108 4.94 -6.03 -12.15
CA PHE A 108 4.72 -5.32 -10.88
C PHE A 108 5.64 -5.83 -9.74
N TYR A 109 5.78 -7.15 -9.57
CA TYR A 109 6.62 -7.73 -8.52
C TYR A 109 8.10 -7.34 -8.61
N SER A 110 8.65 -7.12 -9.81
CA SER A 110 10.05 -6.69 -9.97
C SER A 110 10.23 -5.19 -9.84
N ASP A 111 9.20 -4.42 -10.17
CA ASP A 111 9.24 -2.96 -10.18
C ASP A 111 9.03 -2.35 -8.79
N PHE A 112 8.42 -3.11 -7.89
CA PHE A 112 8.22 -2.72 -6.49
C PHE A 112 9.14 -3.49 -5.55
N GLY A 113 9.71 -2.78 -4.58
CA GLY A 113 10.45 -3.42 -3.51
C GLY A 113 9.53 -4.23 -2.59
N LYS A 114 10.10 -5.25 -1.93
CA LYS A 114 9.34 -6.12 -1.02
C LYS A 114 8.64 -5.36 0.12
N LYS A 115 9.22 -4.24 0.57
CA LYS A 115 8.65 -3.42 1.65
C LYS A 115 7.42 -2.68 1.16
N GLU A 116 7.46 -2.16 -0.06
CA GLU A 116 6.38 -1.45 -0.73
C GLU A 116 5.22 -2.41 -1.04
N ILE A 117 5.51 -3.61 -1.54
CA ILE A 117 4.47 -4.64 -1.74
C ILE A 117 3.80 -4.99 -0.42
N ARG A 118 4.58 -5.25 0.65
CA ARG A 118 4.02 -5.52 1.98
C ARG A 118 3.22 -4.34 2.51
N PHE A 119 3.67 -3.10 2.25
CA PHE A 119 2.93 -1.89 2.61
C PHE A 119 1.55 -1.86 1.95
N LEU A 120 1.45 -2.12 0.65
CA LEU A 120 0.16 -2.15 -0.05
C LEU A 120 -0.75 -3.27 0.48
N LEU A 121 -0.20 -4.48 0.65
CA LEU A 121 -0.94 -5.63 1.18
C LEU A 121 -1.37 -5.43 2.65
N TYR A 122 -0.66 -4.62 3.44
CA TYR A 122 -1.08 -4.24 4.80
C TYR A 122 -2.41 -3.47 4.77
N PHE A 123 -2.53 -2.48 3.88
CA PHE A 123 -3.74 -1.67 3.81
C PHE A 123 -4.90 -2.45 3.23
N TYR A 124 -4.64 -3.33 2.27
CA TYR A 124 -5.64 -4.28 1.77
C TYR A 124 -6.15 -5.20 2.89
N GLU A 125 -5.27 -5.84 3.67
CA GLU A 125 -5.65 -6.65 4.84
C GLU A 125 -6.48 -5.84 5.85
N LYS A 126 -6.02 -4.62 6.14
CA LYS A 126 -6.67 -3.74 7.11
C LYS A 126 -8.08 -3.38 6.67
N THR A 127 -8.33 -3.17 5.38
CA THR A 127 -9.69 -2.92 4.87
C THR A 127 -10.54 -4.19 4.96
N LYS A 128 -10.04 -5.35 4.52
CA LYS A 128 -10.77 -6.62 4.64
C LYS A 128 -11.12 -6.98 6.10
N GLN A 129 -10.23 -6.70 7.05
CA GLN A 129 -10.52 -6.85 8.48
C GLN A 129 -11.56 -5.87 9.03
N LYS A 130 -11.73 -4.69 8.43
CA LYS A 130 -12.82 -3.77 8.83
C LYS A 130 -14.18 -4.29 8.39
N GLU A 131 -14.23 -4.97 7.25
CA GLU A 131 -15.45 -5.54 6.65
C GLU A 131 -15.83 -6.90 7.26
N SER A 132 -14.87 -7.59 7.89
CA SER A 132 -15.07 -8.89 8.53
C SER A 132 -15.73 -8.78 9.91
N ASP A 133 -16.71 -9.65 10.16
CA ASP A 133 -17.35 -9.82 11.48
C ASP A 133 -16.48 -10.61 12.49
N LYS A 134 -15.31 -11.10 12.08
CA LYS A 134 -14.43 -11.91 12.93
C LYS A 134 -13.58 -11.07 13.87
N GLN A 135 -12.98 -11.75 14.85
CA GLN A 135 -11.94 -11.14 15.69
C GLN A 135 -10.78 -10.67 14.81
N LYS A 136 -10.53 -9.35 14.85
CA LYS A 136 -9.45 -8.70 14.11
C LYS A 136 -8.11 -9.20 14.63
N MET A 137 -7.25 -9.60 13.70
CA MET A 137 -5.90 -9.98 14.06
C MET A 137 -5.12 -8.70 14.40
N PRO A 138 -4.40 -8.62 15.53
CA PRO A 138 -3.54 -7.49 15.80
C PRO A 138 -2.29 -7.59 14.90
N PHE A 139 -2.02 -6.54 14.14
CA PHE A 139 -0.77 -6.36 13.40
C PHE A 139 -0.46 -4.87 13.31
N ASN A 140 0.83 -4.54 13.28
CA ASN A 140 1.29 -3.16 13.17
C ASN A 140 2.04 -2.96 11.85
N LEU A 141 1.97 -1.73 11.32
CA LEU A 141 2.52 -1.41 10.01
C LEU A 141 4.04 -1.58 9.95
N GLU A 142 4.76 -1.17 11.00
CA GLU A 142 6.23 -1.17 11.03
C GLU A 142 6.80 -2.58 10.97
N GLU A 143 6.30 -3.49 11.81
CA GLU A 143 6.68 -4.90 11.80
C GLU A 143 6.26 -5.56 10.48
N TRP A 144 5.04 -5.33 10.01
CA TRP A 144 4.54 -5.92 8.76
C TRP A 144 5.40 -5.55 7.56
N VAL A 145 5.70 -4.25 7.38
CA VAL A 145 6.54 -3.77 6.28
C VAL A 145 7.97 -4.35 6.37
N ASN A 146 8.47 -4.53 7.59
CA ASN A 146 9.76 -5.18 7.85
C ASN A 146 9.72 -6.71 7.78
N GLY A 147 8.59 -7.31 7.40
CA GLY A 147 8.47 -8.75 7.17
C GLY A 147 8.17 -9.54 8.43
N LYS A 148 7.48 -8.95 9.40
CA LYS A 148 7.11 -9.58 10.67
C LYS A 148 5.63 -9.44 10.95
N LEU A 149 5.01 -10.54 11.31
CA LEU A 149 3.67 -10.61 11.84
C LEU A 149 3.75 -10.88 13.35
N VAL A 150 3.40 -9.89 14.15
CA VAL A 150 3.44 -9.97 15.62
C VAL A 150 2.02 -10.12 16.14
N GLY A 151 1.64 -11.35 16.48
CA GLY A 151 0.41 -11.65 17.21
C GLY A 151 0.61 -11.58 18.73
N ALA A 152 -0.45 -11.89 19.50
CA ALA A 152 -0.41 -11.84 20.96
C ALA A 152 0.66 -12.75 21.61
N ASP A 153 1.04 -13.84 20.94
CA ASP A 153 1.88 -14.88 21.56
C ASP A 153 3.17 -15.24 20.79
N LYS A 154 3.29 -14.88 19.50
CA LYS A 154 4.47 -15.21 18.66
C LYS A 154 4.72 -14.18 17.57
N GLU A 155 6.00 -13.86 17.36
CA GLU A 155 6.51 -13.19 16.16
C GLU A 155 6.75 -14.23 15.07
N VAL A 156 6.27 -13.94 13.86
CA VAL A 156 6.39 -14.80 12.69
C VAL A 156 6.94 -13.99 11.52
N ASN A 157 8.01 -14.48 10.89
CA ASN A 157 8.51 -13.85 9.67
C ASN A 157 7.54 -14.09 8.51
N ILE A 158 7.23 -13.04 7.76
CA ILE A 158 6.33 -13.08 6.61
C ILE A 158 7.02 -12.60 5.33
N GLU A 159 6.62 -13.21 4.22
CA GLU A 159 7.10 -12.92 2.89
C GLU A 159 5.95 -12.71 1.91
N VAL A 160 6.26 -12.03 0.81
CA VAL A 160 5.36 -11.95 -0.34
C VAL A 160 5.39 -13.29 -1.06
N ASP A 161 4.24 -13.94 -1.13
CA ASP A 161 4.00 -15.17 -1.88
C ASP A 161 3.33 -14.85 -3.22
N HIS A 162 3.62 -15.66 -4.24
CA HIS A 162 2.87 -15.66 -5.48
C HIS A 162 1.84 -16.79 -5.44
N ILE A 163 0.55 -16.47 -5.50
CA ILE A 163 -0.54 -17.44 -5.40
C ILE A 163 -0.36 -18.51 -6.49
N HIS A 164 -0.29 -18.08 -7.75
CA HIS A 164 0.29 -18.88 -8.82
C HIS A 164 1.83 -18.79 -8.75
N PRO A 165 2.55 -19.92 -8.56
CA PRO A 165 3.99 -19.89 -8.31
C PRO A 165 4.80 -19.36 -9.50
N GLN A 166 6.00 -18.84 -9.22
CA GLN A 166 6.90 -18.32 -10.25
C GLN A 166 7.49 -19.41 -11.17
N SER A 167 7.59 -20.63 -10.65
CA SER A 167 8.14 -21.80 -11.34
C SER A 167 7.23 -23.01 -11.07
N PRO A 168 6.04 -23.06 -11.70
CA PRO A 168 5.13 -24.17 -11.51
C PRO A 168 5.74 -25.48 -12.01
N LYS A 169 5.39 -26.61 -11.38
CA LYS A 169 5.86 -27.96 -11.78
C LYS A 169 5.30 -28.43 -13.13
N LYS A 170 4.29 -27.74 -13.66
CA LYS A 170 3.66 -27.98 -14.97
C LYS A 170 3.54 -26.62 -15.66
N ASP A 171 3.63 -26.58 -16.99
CA ASP A 171 3.37 -25.35 -17.73
C ASP A 171 1.90 -24.95 -17.55
N PHE A 172 1.68 -23.69 -17.15
CA PHE A 172 0.38 -23.06 -17.06
C PHE A 172 0.36 -21.80 -17.91
N ASP A 173 -0.83 -21.45 -18.41
CA ASP A 173 -1.08 -20.27 -19.24
C ASP A 173 -1.22 -18.99 -18.39
N LEU A 174 -0.27 -18.74 -17.48
CA LEU A 174 -0.24 -17.60 -16.55
C LEU A 174 1.14 -16.96 -16.42
N GLU A 175 2.07 -17.28 -17.31
CA GLU A 175 3.45 -16.80 -17.25
C GLU A 175 3.53 -15.26 -17.29
N ASP A 176 2.68 -14.63 -18.10
CA ASP A 176 2.59 -13.18 -18.25
C ASP A 176 1.90 -12.49 -17.05
N ASP A 177 1.06 -13.22 -16.32
CA ASP A 177 0.23 -12.67 -15.23
C ASP A 177 0.79 -12.99 -13.84
N LYS A 178 1.85 -13.80 -13.73
CA LYS A 178 2.36 -14.28 -12.44
C LYS A 178 2.92 -13.18 -11.54
N HIS A 179 3.46 -12.11 -12.13
CA HIS A 179 4.07 -11.01 -11.38
C HIS A 179 3.12 -9.84 -11.08
N ARG A 180 1.83 -9.99 -11.42
CA ARG A 180 0.79 -8.99 -11.17
C ARG A 180 0.43 -8.89 -9.69
N LEU A 181 0.00 -7.71 -9.24
CA LEU A 181 -0.37 -7.45 -7.85
C LEU A 181 -1.51 -8.36 -7.39
N GLY A 182 -2.47 -8.63 -8.28
CA GLY A 182 -3.57 -9.57 -8.03
C GLY A 182 -3.12 -11.00 -7.70
N ASN A 183 -1.92 -11.41 -8.14
CA ASN A 183 -1.36 -12.73 -7.85
C ASN A 183 -0.48 -12.76 -6.58
N LEU A 184 -0.37 -11.66 -5.84
CA LEU A 184 0.48 -11.57 -4.65
C LEU A 184 -0.32 -11.65 -3.35
N SER A 185 0.21 -12.40 -2.38
CA SER A 185 -0.32 -12.44 -1.02
C SER A 185 0.81 -12.49 0.02
N ILE A 186 0.45 -12.64 1.29
CA ILE A 186 1.37 -12.79 2.42
C ILE A 186 1.26 -14.20 3.00
N LEU A 187 2.42 -14.85 3.14
CA LEU A 187 2.58 -16.11 3.86
C LEU A 187 3.75 -16.02 4.84
N PRO A 188 3.75 -16.84 5.90
CA PRO A 188 4.94 -16.98 6.72
C PRO A 188 6.09 -17.64 5.94
N GLU A 189 7.32 -17.24 6.26
CA GLU A 189 8.53 -17.57 5.49
C GLU A 189 8.74 -19.09 5.31
N LYS A 190 8.47 -19.87 6.36
CA LYS A 190 8.68 -21.32 6.33
C LYS A 190 7.73 -22.01 5.35
N GLU A 191 6.46 -21.61 5.40
CA GLU A 191 5.39 -22.09 4.56
C GLU A 191 5.61 -21.64 3.11
N ASN A 192 5.99 -20.37 2.90
CA ASN A 192 6.34 -19.82 1.59
C ASN A 192 7.46 -20.65 0.92
N LYS A 193 8.55 -20.92 1.65
CA LYS A 193 9.66 -21.76 1.16
C LYS A 193 9.23 -23.17 0.79
N SER A 194 8.33 -23.78 1.56
CA SER A 194 7.82 -25.13 1.26
C SER A 194 6.89 -25.19 0.03
N LEU A 195 6.32 -24.05 -0.37
CA LEU A 195 5.27 -23.95 -1.38
C LEU A 195 5.68 -23.19 -2.65
N GLN A 196 6.96 -22.85 -2.82
CA GLN A 196 7.43 -21.99 -3.93
C GLN A 196 7.08 -22.51 -5.34
N ALA A 197 6.97 -23.82 -5.50
CA ALA A 197 6.58 -24.48 -6.76
C ALA A 197 5.22 -25.21 -6.67
N ALA A 198 4.52 -25.04 -5.56
CA ALA A 198 3.23 -25.67 -5.29
C ALA A 198 2.11 -24.91 -6.01
N VAL A 199 1.13 -25.65 -6.52
CA VAL A 199 0.00 -25.09 -7.26
C VAL A 199 -1.30 -25.39 -6.54
N GLN A 200 -2.22 -24.42 -6.57
CA GLN A 200 -3.64 -24.62 -6.22
C GLN A 200 -3.86 -25.30 -4.85
N ALA A 201 -4.35 -26.53 -4.85
CA ALA A 201 -4.75 -27.31 -3.66
C ALA A 201 -3.61 -27.47 -2.63
N ASP A 202 -2.36 -27.53 -3.08
CA ASP A 202 -1.20 -27.67 -2.19
C ASP A 202 -1.02 -26.45 -1.26
N LYS A 203 -1.58 -25.29 -1.63
CA LYS A 203 -1.51 -24.05 -0.83
C LYS A 203 -2.74 -23.80 0.03
N GLU A 204 -3.84 -24.51 -0.22
CA GLU A 204 -5.14 -24.22 0.38
C GLU A 204 -5.11 -24.33 1.91
N GLU A 205 -4.52 -25.40 2.44
CA GLU A 205 -4.41 -25.62 3.89
C GLU A 205 -3.59 -24.52 4.57
N VAL A 206 -2.52 -24.06 3.91
CA VAL A 206 -1.66 -23.00 4.44
C VAL A 206 -2.40 -21.66 4.44
N TYR A 207 -3.09 -21.30 3.36
CA TYR A 207 -3.88 -20.06 3.35
C TYR A 207 -5.03 -20.08 4.36
N LYS A 208 -5.65 -21.25 4.61
CA LYS A 208 -6.65 -21.42 5.68
C LYS A 208 -6.04 -21.27 7.08
N TYR A 209 -4.83 -21.78 7.27
CA TYR A 209 -4.11 -21.70 8.54
C TYR A 209 -3.64 -20.28 8.85
N VAL A 210 -3.11 -19.58 7.84
CA VAL A 210 -2.67 -18.19 7.91
C VAL A 210 -3.93 -17.32 7.84
N ASN A 211 -4.57 -17.10 8.99
CA ASN A 211 -5.84 -16.41 9.19
C ASN A 211 -5.77 -14.89 8.89
N LEU A 212 -5.33 -14.54 7.68
CA LEU A 212 -5.43 -13.22 7.07
C LEU A 212 -6.73 -13.15 6.28
N GLU A 213 -7.42 -12.02 6.38
CA GLU A 213 -8.67 -11.80 5.65
C GLU A 213 -8.44 -11.77 4.13
N MET A 214 -7.32 -11.21 3.65
CA MET A 214 -6.96 -11.20 2.22
C MET A 214 -6.85 -12.60 1.59
N ASN A 215 -6.60 -13.63 2.41
CA ASN A 215 -6.43 -15.00 1.95
C ASN A 215 -7.76 -15.74 1.78
N LYS A 216 -8.85 -15.21 2.34
CA LYS A 216 -10.16 -15.87 2.27
C LYS A 216 -10.76 -15.85 0.87
N ASP A 217 -10.51 -14.81 0.10
CA ASP A 217 -10.97 -14.71 -1.28
C ASP A 217 -10.14 -15.61 -2.21
N ILE A 218 -8.90 -15.92 -1.81
CA ILE A 218 -7.98 -16.78 -2.57
C ILE A 218 -8.42 -18.24 -2.48
N VAL A 219 -8.62 -18.76 -1.26
CA VAL A 219 -8.95 -20.17 -0.99
C VAL A 219 -10.06 -20.76 -1.89
N PRO A 220 -11.26 -20.15 -2.01
CA PRO A 220 -12.33 -20.69 -2.86
C PRO A 220 -12.04 -20.56 -4.35
N ALA A 221 -11.14 -19.65 -4.74
CA ALA A 221 -10.75 -19.42 -6.12
C ALA A 221 -9.54 -20.27 -6.54
N LEU A 222 -8.82 -20.92 -5.62
CA LEU A 222 -7.57 -21.65 -5.90
C LEU A 222 -7.72 -22.72 -6.99
N GLU A 223 -8.82 -23.48 -6.99
CA GLU A 223 -9.06 -24.51 -8.01
C GLU A 223 -9.13 -23.94 -9.43
N ASN A 224 -9.66 -22.73 -9.56
CA ASN A 224 -9.86 -22.05 -10.84
C ASN A 224 -8.95 -20.84 -11.02
N TRP A 225 -7.88 -20.73 -10.23
CA TRP A 225 -7.02 -19.54 -10.23
C TRP A 225 -6.42 -19.32 -11.62
N ASN A 226 -6.95 -18.32 -12.33
CA ASN A 226 -6.58 -18.00 -13.69
C ASN A 226 -6.45 -16.47 -13.86
N LYS A 227 -6.20 -16.03 -15.10
CA LYS A 227 -5.98 -14.61 -15.43
C LYS A 227 -7.12 -13.72 -14.94
N LYS A 228 -8.37 -14.16 -15.07
CA LYS A 228 -9.54 -13.39 -14.65
C LYS A 228 -9.53 -13.16 -13.13
N GLU A 229 -9.26 -14.18 -12.34
CA GLU A 229 -9.19 -14.13 -10.88
C GLU A 229 -8.04 -13.23 -10.40
N ILE A 230 -6.90 -13.26 -11.10
CA ILE A 230 -5.78 -12.35 -10.87
C ILE A 230 -6.22 -10.91 -11.14
N MET A 231 -6.84 -10.64 -12.30
CA MET A 231 -7.28 -9.29 -12.67
C MET A 231 -8.37 -8.75 -11.73
N ASP A 232 -9.39 -9.55 -11.42
CA ASP A 232 -10.49 -9.16 -10.52
C ASP A 232 -9.95 -8.81 -9.12
N ARG A 233 -9.02 -9.61 -8.59
CA ARG A 233 -8.38 -9.34 -7.30
C ARG A 233 -7.48 -8.11 -7.36
N GLU A 234 -6.76 -7.92 -8.45
CA GLU A 234 -5.95 -6.71 -8.66
C GLU A 234 -6.82 -5.45 -8.66
N ASP A 235 -7.92 -5.45 -9.39
CA ASP A 235 -8.89 -4.35 -9.43
C ASP A 235 -9.47 -4.06 -8.05
N ASP A 236 -9.78 -5.10 -7.26
CA ASP A 236 -10.24 -4.93 -5.88
C ASP A 236 -9.16 -4.28 -5.00
N ILE A 237 -7.90 -4.74 -5.08
CA ILE A 237 -6.79 -4.14 -4.33
C ILE A 237 -6.59 -2.68 -4.71
N VAL A 238 -6.59 -2.38 -6.02
CA VAL A 238 -6.40 -1.02 -6.54
C VAL A 238 -7.51 -0.09 -6.09
N LYS A 239 -8.77 -0.55 -6.16
CA LYS A 239 -9.91 0.20 -5.64
C LYS A 239 -9.75 0.50 -4.15
N ASN A 240 -9.41 -0.52 -3.35
CA ASN A 240 -9.19 -0.34 -1.91
C ASN A 240 -8.09 0.69 -1.61
N ILE A 241 -7.02 0.71 -2.39
CA ILE A 241 -5.92 1.67 -2.27
C ILE A 241 -6.40 3.10 -2.61
N LEU A 242 -7.12 3.27 -3.72
CA LEU A 242 -7.66 4.57 -4.15
C LEU A 242 -8.67 5.12 -3.15
N ASP A 243 -9.56 4.26 -2.64
CA ASP A 243 -10.56 4.62 -1.63
C ASP A 243 -9.89 4.99 -0.30
N HIS A 244 -8.80 4.32 0.08
CA HIS A 244 -8.08 4.61 1.33
C HIS A 244 -7.37 5.97 1.29
N TRP A 245 -6.73 6.29 0.17
CA TRP A 245 -6.02 7.55 -0.02
C TRP A 245 -6.78 8.43 -1.00
N SER A 246 -8.09 8.60 -0.82
CA SER A 246 -8.87 9.59 -1.57
C SER A 246 -8.43 11.01 -1.19
N TYR A 247 -8.64 11.97 -2.08
CA TYR A 247 -8.35 13.38 -1.88
C TYR A 247 -9.42 14.26 -2.47
#